data_AF-A0A2T7GAM1-F1
#
_entry.id   AF-A0A2T7GAM1-F1
#
_cell.length_a   1.000
_cell.length_b   1.000
_cell.length_c   1.000
_cell.angle_alpha   90.00
_cell.angle_beta   90.00
_cell.angle_gamma   90.00
#
_symmetry.space_group_name_H-M   'P 1'
#
loop_
_entity.id
_entity.type
_entity.pdbx_description
1 polymer ?
#
loop_
_entity_poly.entity_id
_entity_poly.type
_entity_poly.pdbx_seq_one_letter_code
_entity_poly.pdbx_strand_id
1 'polypeptide(L)'
;MIFKPALAAALALCAAPLFAAGTAQLTYAQFELAVPHLDLEACPASMAEDGTFCRATLRHDEIHVFSFREDGDQPMTGFQSFPADGLHALLD
;
A
#
# COMPACT_ATOMS: atom_id res chain seq x y z
N MET A 1 -34.39 -12.14 -52.87
CA MET A 1 -33.83 -11.42 -51.70
C MET A 1 -33.82 -12.41 -50.53
N ILE A 2 -32.66 -12.97 -50.20
CA ILE A 2 -32.52 -13.99 -49.14
C ILE A 2 -31.43 -13.46 -48.20
N PHE A 3 -31.84 -12.95 -47.04
CA PHE A 3 -30.96 -12.45 -45.99
C PHE A 3 -30.47 -13.62 -45.13
N LYS A 4 -29.14 -13.85 -45.08
CA LYS A 4 -28.48 -14.86 -44.24
C LYS A 4 -28.36 -14.35 -42.80
N PRO A 5 -28.93 -15.03 -41.78
CA PRO A 5 -28.66 -14.72 -40.38
C PRO A 5 -27.62 -15.73 -39.88
N ALA A 6 -26.34 -15.49 -40.13
CA ALA A 6 -25.29 -16.40 -39.65
C ALA A 6 -24.10 -15.67 -39.01
N LEU A 7 -24.17 -14.34 -38.87
CA LEU A 7 -23.03 -13.52 -38.46
C LEU A 7 -23.29 -12.79 -37.13
N ALA A 8 -23.90 -13.45 -36.14
CA ALA A 8 -24.18 -12.84 -34.84
C ALA A 8 -23.66 -13.64 -33.63
N ALA A 9 -23.07 -14.82 -33.83
CA ALA A 9 -22.71 -15.71 -32.72
C ALA A 9 -21.23 -15.63 -32.28
N ALA A 10 -20.38 -14.85 -32.95
CA ALA A 10 -18.93 -14.90 -32.73
C ALA A 10 -18.36 -13.85 -31.75
N LEU A 11 -19.17 -12.92 -31.23
CA LEU A 11 -18.68 -11.84 -30.35
C LEU A 11 -18.78 -12.13 -28.84
N ALA A 12 -19.30 -13.29 -28.43
CA ALA A 12 -19.60 -13.57 -27.02
C ALA A 12 -18.42 -14.17 -26.21
N LEU A 13 -17.23 -14.36 -26.79
CA LEU A 13 -16.16 -15.15 -26.16
C LEU A 13 -15.01 -14.32 -25.53
N CYS A 14 -15.16 -13.01 -25.36
CA CYS A 14 -14.12 -12.17 -24.75
C CYS A 14 -14.46 -11.65 -23.34
N ALA A 15 -15.54 -12.12 -22.72
CA ALA A 15 -15.83 -11.82 -21.31
C ALA A 15 -15.03 -12.76 -20.38
N ALA A 16 -13.70 -12.76 -20.51
CA ALA A 16 -12.86 -13.28 -19.42
C ALA A 16 -13.02 -12.32 -18.22
N PRO A 17 -13.10 -12.84 -16.97
CA PRO A 17 -13.20 -11.97 -15.81
C PRO A 17 -11.87 -11.23 -15.67
N LEU A 18 -11.84 -9.96 -16.04
CA LEU A 18 -10.67 -9.08 -15.89
C LEU A 18 -10.48 -8.59 -14.43
N PHE A 19 -11.12 -9.25 -13.48
CA PHE A 19 -11.17 -8.83 -12.07
C PHE A 19 -10.65 -9.93 -11.17
N ALA A 20 -9.36 -10.21 -11.31
CA ALA A 20 -8.55 -10.81 -10.25
C ALA A 20 -7.26 -10.01 -10.07
N ALA A 21 -7.32 -8.68 -10.23
CA ALA A 21 -6.34 -7.83 -9.59
C ALA A 21 -6.67 -7.90 -8.09
N GLY A 22 -5.97 -8.77 -7.35
CA GLY A 22 -5.99 -8.71 -5.90
C GLY A 22 -5.67 -7.28 -5.45
N THR A 23 -6.13 -6.87 -4.26
CA THR A 23 -5.73 -5.57 -3.70
C THR A 23 -4.21 -5.51 -3.66
N ALA A 24 -3.60 -4.74 -4.56
CA ALA A 24 -2.15 -4.59 -4.60
C ALA A 24 -1.73 -4.00 -3.25
N GLN A 25 -1.07 -4.80 -2.43
CA GLN A 25 -0.50 -4.34 -1.17
C GLN A 25 0.70 -3.46 -1.49
N LEU A 26 0.78 -2.32 -0.82
CA LEU A 26 1.90 -1.39 -0.96
C LEU A 26 3.19 -2.12 -0.53
N THR A 27 4.13 -2.28 -1.44
CA THR A 27 5.44 -2.85 -1.11
C THR A 27 6.38 -1.79 -0.56
N TYR A 28 7.40 -2.21 0.19
CA TYR A 28 8.41 -1.29 0.69
C TYR A 28 9.10 -0.50 -0.43
N ALA A 29 9.48 -1.17 -1.52
CA ALA A 29 10.12 -0.50 -2.67
C ALA A 29 9.22 0.60 -3.29
N GLN A 30 7.90 0.41 -3.33
CA GLN A 30 6.97 1.44 -3.79
C GLN A 30 6.85 2.59 -2.78
N PHE A 31 6.81 2.26 -1.49
CA PHE A 31 6.79 3.24 -0.41
C PHE A 31 8.04 4.13 -0.42
N GLU A 32 9.23 3.56 -0.58
CA GLU A 32 10.49 4.30 -0.59
C GLU A 32 10.55 5.37 -1.69
N LEU A 33 9.95 5.08 -2.85
CA LEU A 33 9.89 6.02 -3.96
C LEU A 33 8.91 7.17 -3.72
N ALA A 34 7.86 6.94 -2.91
CA ALA A 34 6.73 7.86 -2.77
C ALA A 34 6.78 8.69 -1.48
N VAL A 35 7.39 8.16 -0.41
CA VAL A 35 7.29 8.73 0.93
C VAL A 35 8.69 9.02 1.48
N PRO A 36 9.07 10.29 1.67
CA PRO A 36 10.25 10.64 2.47
C PRO A 36 10.03 10.17 3.90
N HIS A 37 10.91 9.33 4.41
CA HIS A 37 10.73 8.67 5.69
C HIS A 37 12.05 8.53 6.46
N LEU A 38 11.91 8.10 7.70
CA LEU A 38 12.95 7.78 8.67
C LEU A 38 12.86 6.29 8.97
N ASP A 39 14.00 5.67 9.20
CA ASP A 39 14.08 4.31 9.71
C ASP A 39 13.89 4.32 11.22
N LEU A 40 13.01 3.46 11.73
CA LEU A 40 12.90 3.23 13.16
C LEU A 40 13.74 2.02 13.56
N GLU A 41 14.54 2.15 14.62
CA GLU A 41 15.29 1.02 15.20
C GLU A 41 14.34 -0.07 15.71
N ALA A 42 13.19 0.33 16.26
CA ALA A 42 12.14 -0.56 16.71
C ALA A 42 10.75 0.01 16.37
N CYS A 43 9.81 -0.89 16.06
CA CYS A 43 8.41 -0.53 15.89
C CYS A 43 7.78 -0.07 17.21
N PRO A 44 6.77 0.82 17.17
CA PRO A 44 5.94 1.12 18.34
C PRO A 44 5.33 -0.15 18.93
N ALA A 45 5.18 -0.21 20.26
CA ALA A 45 4.71 -1.41 20.95
C ALA A 45 3.34 -1.94 20.44
N SER A 46 2.47 -1.06 19.96
CA SER A 46 1.17 -1.41 19.37
C SER A 46 1.27 -2.06 17.97
N MET A 47 2.43 -1.97 17.32
CA MET A 47 2.69 -2.47 15.97
C MET A 47 3.84 -3.48 15.93
N ALA A 48 4.46 -3.78 17.06
CA ALA A 48 5.59 -4.70 17.12
C ALA A 48 5.12 -6.13 16.79
N GLU A 49 5.59 -6.64 15.65
CA GLU A 49 5.36 -8.01 15.18
C GLU A 49 6.69 -8.63 14.74
N ASP A 50 6.88 -9.92 15.02
CA ASP A 50 8.09 -10.64 14.61
C ASP A 50 8.25 -10.66 13.09
N GLY A 51 9.47 -10.39 12.62
CA GLY A 51 9.78 -10.34 11.19
C GLY A 51 9.18 -9.13 10.48
N THR A 52 8.99 -8.03 11.19
CA THR A 52 8.58 -6.74 10.62
C THR A 52 9.55 -5.62 10.99
N PHE A 53 9.62 -4.62 10.12
CA PHE A 53 10.34 -3.37 10.38
C PHE A 53 9.42 -2.17 10.13
N CYS A 54 9.71 -1.04 10.78
CA CYS A 54 8.89 0.16 10.69
C CYS A 54 9.62 1.35 10.08
N ARG A 55 8.85 2.18 9.37
CA ARG A 55 9.27 3.48 8.83
C ARG A 55 8.33 4.56 9.30
N ALA A 56 8.88 5.73 9.61
CA ALA A 56 8.10 6.88 10.03
C ALA A 56 8.23 8.03 9.04
N THR A 57 7.15 8.76 8.80
CA THR A 57 7.22 10.09 8.17
C THR A 57 6.48 11.08 9.05
N LEU A 58 6.86 12.34 8.92
CA LEU A 58 6.22 13.43 9.62
C LEU A 58 5.42 14.28 8.63
N ARG A 59 4.11 14.35 8.83
CA ARG A 59 3.23 15.23 8.05
C ARG A 59 2.06 15.69 8.90
N HIS A 60 1.60 16.93 8.68
CA HIS A 60 0.44 17.52 9.35
C HIS A 60 0.46 17.35 10.88
N ASP A 61 1.63 17.55 11.50
CA ASP A 61 1.80 17.45 12.96
C ASP A 61 1.48 16.07 13.53
N GLU A 62 1.62 15.06 12.68
CA GLU A 62 1.48 13.65 13.02
C GLU A 62 2.73 12.87 12.57
N ILE A 63 3.08 11.87 13.38
CA ILE A 63 4.06 10.84 13.03
C ILE A 63 3.27 9.67 12.46
N HIS A 64 3.44 9.43 11.17
CA HIS A 64 2.83 8.33 10.46
C HIS A 64 3.82 7.17 10.40
N VAL A 65 3.49 6.06 11.05
CA VAL A 65 4.32 4.84 11.10
C VAL A 65 3.70 3.75 10.22
N PHE A 66 4.53 3.17 9.36
CA PHE A 66 4.20 2.08 8.45
C PHE A 66 5.03 0.86 8.84
N SER A 67 4.40 -0.31 8.95
CA SER A 67 5.11 -1.58 9.17
C SER A 67 5.13 -2.42 7.90
N PHE A 68 6.25 -3.09 7.65
CA PHE A 68 6.46 -3.97 6.51
C PHE A 68 7.03 -5.30 6.97
N ARG A 69 6.72 -6.38 6.25
CA ARG A 69 7.41 -7.66 6.40
C ARG A 69 8.88 -7.52 6.00
N GLU A 70 9.77 -8.20 6.71
CA GLU A 70 11.19 -8.28 6.33
C GLU A 70 11.42 -9.17 5.10
N ASP A 71 10.56 -10.17 4.92
CA ASP A 71 10.67 -11.21 3.90
C ASP A 71 9.87 -10.92 2.63
N GLY A 72 10.23 -11.63 1.56
CA GLY A 72 9.56 -11.56 0.26
C GLY A 72 9.62 -10.16 -0.36
N ASP A 73 8.50 -9.72 -0.93
CA ASP A 73 8.35 -8.40 -1.54
C ASP A 73 8.10 -7.28 -0.50
N GLN A 74 8.24 -7.59 0.78
CA GLN A 74 8.09 -6.67 1.91
C GLN A 74 6.76 -5.89 1.85
N PRO A 75 5.60 -6.58 1.82
CA PRO A 75 4.31 -5.91 1.83
C PRO A 75 4.09 -5.15 3.14
N MET A 76 3.39 -4.01 3.04
CA MET A 76 2.93 -3.27 4.21
C MET A 76 1.93 -4.12 5.00
N THR A 77 2.19 -4.28 6.30
CA THR A 77 1.34 -5.04 7.23
C THR A 77 0.48 -4.15 8.11
N GLY A 78 0.85 -2.87 8.25
CA GLY A 78 0.16 -1.98 9.18
C GLY A 78 0.50 -0.50 8.98
N PHE A 79 -0.37 0.33 9.53
CA PHE A 79 -0.24 1.78 9.53
C PHE A 79 -0.85 2.33 10.83
N GLN A 80 -0.14 3.25 11.48
CA GLN A 80 -0.64 3.98 12.64
C GLN A 80 -0.15 5.41 12.61
N SER A 81 -0.99 6.35 13.04
CA SER A 81 -0.61 7.75 13.23
C SER A 81 -0.57 8.07 14.72
N PHE A 82 0.43 8.85 15.10
CA PHE A 82 0.62 9.36 16.46
C PHE A 82 0.67 10.89 16.40
N PRO A 83 0.11 11.59 17.39
CA PRO A 83 0.26 13.04 17.47
C PRO A 83 1.74 13.40 17.64
N ALA A 84 2.20 14.43 16.92
CA ALA A 84 3.53 14.99 17.08
C ALA A 84 3.50 16.22 18.00
N ASP A 85 2.96 16.02 19.21
CA ASP A 85 2.76 17.11 20.17
C ASP A 85 4.06 17.86 20.46
N GLY A 86 4.01 19.19 20.40
CA GLY A 86 5.17 20.06 20.64
C GLY A 86 6.12 20.21 19.46
N LEU A 87 5.87 19.54 18.33
CA LEU A 87 6.75 19.63 17.17
C LEU A 87 6.68 20.97 16.43
N HIS A 88 5.51 21.62 16.41
CA HIS A 88 5.37 22.99 15.90
C HIS A 88 6.42 23.93 16.48
N ALA A 89 6.66 23.84 17.80
CA ALA A 89 7.63 24.70 18.49
C ALA A 89 9.09 24.50 18.04
N LEU A 90 9.39 23.44 17.29
CA LEU A 90 10.71 23.14 16.73
C LEU A 90 10.81 23.44 15.22
N LEU A 91 9.68 23.60 14.53
CA LEU A 91 9.61 23.78 13.08
C LEU A 91 9.22 25.21 12.66
N ASP A 92 8.75 26.02 13.60
CA ASP A 92 8.56 27.48 13.47
C ASP A 92 9.89 28.24 13.67
#